data_AF-A0A401XLZ1-F1
#
_entry.id   AF-A0A401XLZ1-F1
#
_cell.length_a   1.000
_cell.length_b   1.000
_cell.length_c   1.000
_cell.angle_alpha   90.00
_cell.angle_beta   90.00
_cell.angle_gamma   90.00
#
_symmetry.space_group_name_H-M   'P 1'
#
loop_
_entity.id
_entity.type
_entity.pdbx_description
1 polymer ?
#
loop_
_entity_poly.entity_id
_entity_poly.type
_entity_poly.pdbx_seq_one_letter_code
_entity_poly.pdbx_strand_id
1 'polypeptide(L)'
;MNTKNMNNTSETFKNGAYGANNAFAEQGRPMYAEEATHGSYGALLLHPEWKKCRERILARDFRKCRNCGSPDELEVHHRQYHFYLSQNKYAEPWNYPDHLMITLCKRCHARGHQLFQVPTFYVE
;
A
#
# COMPACT_ATOMS: atom_id res chain seq x y z
N MET A 1 32.49 -30.78 -39.92
CA MET A 1 33.77 -30.04 -39.93
C MET A 1 33.57 -28.81 -39.05
N ASN A 2 33.93 -28.89 -37.77
CA ASN A 2 35.16 -28.32 -37.17
C ASN A 2 35.14 -26.78 -37.16
N THR A 3 35.29 -26.00 -36.08
CA THR A 3 35.51 -26.23 -34.63
C THR A 3 35.55 -24.86 -33.92
N LYS A 4 35.06 -24.81 -32.66
CA LYS A 4 35.55 -24.06 -31.46
C LYS A 4 35.62 -22.51 -31.49
N ASN A 5 35.58 -21.76 -30.39
CA ASN A 5 34.95 -21.78 -29.06
C ASN A 5 35.42 -20.49 -28.32
N MET A 6 34.56 -19.95 -27.43
CA MET A 6 34.84 -19.18 -26.19
C MET A 6 35.56 -17.80 -26.16
N ASN A 7 34.85 -16.81 -25.57
CA ASN A 7 35.17 -16.03 -24.34
C ASN A 7 34.12 -14.89 -24.22
N ASN A 8 33.07 -14.99 -23.38
CA ASN A 8 32.94 -14.57 -21.97
C ASN A 8 33.51 -13.18 -21.61
N THR A 9 32.64 -12.22 -21.28
CA THR A 9 32.63 -11.50 -19.98
C THR A 9 31.33 -10.74 -19.76
N SER A 10 30.78 -10.90 -18.56
CA SER A 10 29.74 -10.12 -17.90
C SER A 10 30.29 -8.80 -17.34
N GLU A 11 29.54 -7.71 -17.41
CA GLU A 11 29.70 -6.62 -16.44
C GLU A 11 28.34 -6.11 -15.91
N THR A 12 28.12 -6.47 -14.65
CA THR A 12 27.17 -5.92 -13.70
C THR A 12 27.66 -4.56 -13.22
N PHE A 13 26.81 -3.53 -13.21
CA PHE A 13 27.03 -2.36 -12.36
C PHE A 13 26.39 -2.58 -11.00
N LYS A 14 27.24 -2.78 -10.00
CA LYS A 14 26.92 -2.89 -8.59
C LYS A 14 27.52 -1.72 -7.81
N ASN A 15 26.71 -1.21 -6.89
CA ASN A 15 27.03 -0.68 -5.56
C ASN A 15 27.51 0.77 -5.42
N GLY A 16 26.63 1.57 -4.82
CA GLY A 16 26.99 2.49 -3.75
C GLY A 16 26.46 1.92 -2.43
N ALA A 17 27.36 1.37 -1.61
CA ALA A 17 27.10 0.85 -0.29
C ALA A 17 27.55 1.88 0.76
N TYR A 18 26.74 2.06 1.80
CA TYR A 18 27.22 2.45 3.12
C TYR A 18 26.87 1.30 4.09
N GLY A 19 27.85 0.42 4.33
CA GLY A 19 27.90 -0.43 5.54
C GLY A 19 28.42 0.41 6.72
N ALA A 20 28.21 0.05 7.98
CA ALA A 20 28.66 -1.18 8.61
C ALA A 20 27.86 -1.40 9.92
N ASN A 21 27.27 -2.59 10.10
CA ASN A 21 27.74 -3.69 10.95
C ASN A 21 27.24 -3.65 12.40
N ASN A 22 26.34 -4.59 12.72
CA ASN A 22 26.39 -5.44 13.91
C ASN A 22 25.62 -6.72 13.54
N ALA A 23 26.33 -7.82 13.26
CA ALA A 23 26.70 -8.85 14.23
C ALA A 23 25.49 -9.73 14.64
N PHE A 24 25.60 -10.99 14.23
CA PHE A 24 24.73 -12.15 14.42
C PHE A 24 23.85 -12.16 15.69
N ALA A 25 22.55 -12.41 15.48
CA ALA A 25 21.70 -13.12 16.42
C ALA A 25 20.73 -14.01 15.63
N GLU A 26 20.95 -15.32 15.76
CA GLU A 26 20.00 -16.38 15.41
C GLU A 26 18.66 -16.18 16.15
N GLN A 27 17.57 -16.67 15.52
CA GLN A 27 16.25 -16.89 16.11
C GLN A 27 15.49 -15.64 16.57
N GLY A 28 14.64 -15.14 15.68
CA GLY A 28 13.64 -14.13 16.01
C GLY A 28 13.01 -13.52 14.77
N ARG A 29 12.19 -14.29 14.03
CA ARG A 29 11.26 -13.68 13.07
C ARG A 29 10.34 -12.76 13.88
N PRO A 30 10.34 -11.44 13.68
CA PRO A 30 9.48 -10.59 14.46
C PRO A 30 8.04 -10.85 14.02
N MET A 31 7.28 -11.43 14.93
CA MET A 31 5.83 -11.58 14.89
C MET A 31 5.21 -10.20 15.13
N TYR A 32 5.39 -9.25 14.21
CA TYR A 32 4.57 -8.04 14.18
C TYR A 32 3.52 -8.22 13.08
N ALA A 33 2.27 -8.11 13.49
CA ALA A 33 1.09 -8.34 12.68
C ALA A 33 1.04 -7.37 11.49
N GLU A 34 0.98 -7.95 10.31
CA GLU A 34 0.86 -7.29 9.01
C GLU A 34 -0.61 -6.91 8.70
N GLU A 35 -1.34 -6.37 9.69
CA GLU A 35 -2.74 -5.93 9.52
C GLU A 35 -2.99 -4.59 10.23
N ALA A 36 -2.70 -3.48 9.56
CA ALA A 36 -3.33 -2.16 9.70
C ALA A 36 -2.66 -1.11 8.78
N THR A 37 -2.79 -1.23 7.45
CA THR A 37 -2.22 -0.23 6.52
C THR A 37 -3.15 0.94 6.20
N HIS A 38 -4.35 0.98 6.78
CA HIS A 38 -5.09 2.23 6.99
C HIS A 38 -4.67 2.71 8.37
N GLY A 39 -3.95 3.84 8.47
CA GLY A 39 -3.41 4.38 9.72
C GLY A 39 -4.34 4.10 10.92
N SER A 40 -3.78 3.49 11.96
CA SER A 40 -4.43 2.81 13.10
C SER A 40 -5.72 3.41 13.69
N TYR A 41 -6.82 3.40 12.94
CA TYR A 41 -8.11 3.96 13.36
C TYR A 41 -9.28 3.03 13.00
N GLY A 42 -9.19 1.76 13.42
CA GLY A 42 -10.26 0.78 13.22
C GLY A 42 -11.64 1.26 13.71
N ALA A 43 -11.68 2.09 14.77
CA ALA A 43 -12.92 2.70 15.26
C ALA A 43 -13.57 3.68 14.25
N LEU A 44 -12.76 4.43 13.47
CA LEU A 44 -13.29 5.36 12.47
C LEU A 44 -13.98 4.63 11.31
N LEU A 45 -13.65 3.36 11.07
CA LEU A 45 -14.33 2.53 10.07
C LEU A 45 -15.76 2.14 10.50
N LEU A 46 -16.10 2.30 11.78
CA LEU A 46 -17.48 2.10 12.26
C LEU A 46 -18.32 3.37 12.16
N HIS A 47 -17.68 4.53 11.89
CA HIS A 47 -18.35 5.82 11.84
C HIS A 47 -19.39 5.89 10.69
N PRO A 48 -20.57 6.50 10.90
CA PRO A 48 -21.60 6.60 9.87
C PRO A 48 -21.12 7.24 8.57
N GLU A 49 -20.27 8.26 8.66
CA GLU A 49 -19.73 8.96 7.48
C GLU A 49 -18.79 8.07 6.67
N TRP A 50 -17.98 7.22 7.33
CA TRP A 50 -17.21 6.22 6.61
C TRP A 50 -18.11 5.21 5.90
N LYS A 51 -19.18 4.73 6.56
CA LYS A 51 -20.12 3.79 5.93
C LYS A 51 -20.79 4.39 4.70
N LYS A 52 -21.22 5.65 4.75
CA LYS A 52 -21.76 6.39 3.59
C LYS A 52 -20.72 6.54 2.48
N CYS A 53 -19.53 6.99 2.82
CA CYS A 53 -18.42 7.14 1.87
C CYS A 53 -18.10 5.80 1.19
N ARG A 54 -17.95 4.73 1.98
CA ARG A 54 -17.68 3.37 1.49
C ARG A 54 -18.76 2.90 0.51
N GLU A 55 -20.04 3.06 0.85
CA GLU A 55 -21.12 2.65 -0.04
C GLU A 55 -21.11 3.43 -1.36
N ARG A 56 -20.86 4.74 -1.31
CA ARG A 56 -20.74 5.58 -2.51
C ARG A 56 -19.60 5.11 -3.42
N ILE A 57 -18.42 4.82 -2.88
CA ILE A 57 -17.28 4.34 -3.67
C ILE A 57 -17.53 2.94 -4.24
N LEU A 58 -18.12 2.02 -3.46
CA LEU A 58 -18.48 0.70 -3.94
C LEU A 58 -19.52 0.77 -5.06
N ALA A 59 -20.55 1.62 -4.93
CA ALA A 59 -21.56 1.82 -5.95
C ALA A 59 -20.95 2.36 -7.25
N ARG A 60 -20.10 3.39 -7.17
CA ARG A 60 -19.36 3.95 -8.31
C ARG A 60 -18.54 2.88 -9.04
N ASP A 61 -17.93 1.98 -8.28
CA ASP A 61 -17.05 0.94 -8.81
C ASP A 61 -17.79 -0.35 -9.19
N PHE A 62 -19.13 -0.31 -9.27
CA PHE A 62 -20.01 -1.43 -9.61
C PHE A 62 -19.85 -2.63 -8.69
N ARG A 63 -19.50 -2.39 -7.42
CA ARG A 63 -19.23 -3.40 -6.39
C ARG A 63 -18.27 -4.48 -6.90
N LYS A 64 -17.21 -4.06 -7.57
CA LYS A 64 -16.15 -4.93 -8.09
C LYS A 64 -14.79 -4.30 -7.83
N CYS A 65 -13.81 -5.14 -7.56
CA CYS A 65 -12.41 -4.75 -7.53
C CYS A 65 -12.03 -4.08 -8.86
N ARG A 66 -11.52 -2.85 -8.80
CA ARG A 66 -11.11 -2.09 -9.98
C ARG A 66 -9.84 -2.60 -10.64
N ASN A 67 -9.10 -3.48 -9.98
CA ASN A 67 -7.89 -4.08 -10.52
C ASN A 67 -8.14 -5.45 -11.19
N CYS A 68 -8.92 -6.34 -10.56
CA CYS A 68 -9.11 -7.71 -11.04
C CYS A 68 -10.56 -8.11 -11.33
N GLY A 69 -11.53 -7.24 -11.05
CA GLY A 69 -12.95 -7.48 -11.30
C GLY A 69 -13.67 -8.38 -10.29
N SER A 70 -12.98 -8.99 -9.32
CA SER A 70 -13.61 -9.82 -8.28
C SER A 70 -14.64 -9.02 -7.47
N PRO A 71 -15.82 -9.59 -7.15
CA PRO A 71 -16.82 -8.97 -6.30
C PRO A 71 -16.62 -9.27 -4.80
N ASP A 72 -15.61 -10.05 -4.45
CA ASP A 72 -15.42 -10.62 -3.12
C ASP A 72 -14.49 -9.77 -2.26
N GLU A 73 -14.72 -9.77 -0.95
CA GLU A 73 -13.86 -9.14 0.07
C GLU A 73 -13.43 -7.70 -0.30
N LEU A 74 -14.41 -6.87 -0.67
CA LEU A 74 -14.16 -5.52 -1.17
C LEU A 74 -13.85 -4.52 -0.05
N GLU A 75 -12.76 -3.80 -0.26
CA GLU A 75 -12.23 -2.73 0.59
C GLU A 75 -12.13 -1.43 -0.22
N VAL A 76 -12.24 -0.30 0.46
CA VAL A 76 -11.94 1.01 -0.12
C VAL A 76 -10.54 1.39 0.29
N HIS A 77 -9.69 1.62 -0.71
CA HIS A 77 -8.30 2.00 -0.55
C HIS A 77 -8.12 3.50 -0.80
N HIS A 78 -7.44 4.19 0.12
CA HIS A 78 -6.98 5.57 -0.06
C HIS A 78 -5.69 5.58 -0.86
N ARG A 79 -5.66 6.35 -1.95
CA ARG A 79 -4.49 6.48 -2.83
C ARG A 79 -3.49 7.53 -2.35
N GLN A 80 -3.86 8.33 -1.36
CA GLN A 80 -3.00 9.26 -0.65
C GLN A 80 -3.63 9.63 0.70
N TYR A 81 -2.81 10.12 1.62
CA TYR A 81 -3.25 10.68 2.90
C TYR A 81 -2.97 12.17 2.98
N HIS A 82 -3.77 12.89 3.76
CA HIS A 82 -3.61 14.31 4.05
C HIS A 82 -3.38 14.51 5.54
N PHE A 83 -2.31 15.22 5.88
CA PHE A 83 -1.98 15.61 7.25
C PHE A 83 -2.13 17.12 7.39
N TYR A 84 -3.08 17.57 8.20
CA TYR A 84 -3.33 18.99 8.46
C TYR A 84 -2.37 19.49 9.52
N LEU A 85 -1.45 20.37 9.14
CA LEU A 85 -0.43 20.94 10.04
C LEU A 85 -1.06 21.78 11.15
N SER A 86 -2.04 22.61 10.80
CA SER A 86 -2.79 23.47 11.73
C SER A 86 -3.50 22.69 12.85
N GLN A 87 -3.85 21.42 12.62
CA GLN A 87 -4.56 20.57 13.57
C GLN A 87 -3.70 19.44 14.12
N ASN A 88 -2.46 19.29 13.62
CA ASN A 88 -1.55 18.20 13.91
C ASN A 88 -2.23 16.81 13.82
N LYS A 89 -3.04 16.59 12.77
CA LYS A 89 -3.84 15.37 12.59
C LYS A 89 -4.01 14.97 11.13
N TYR A 90 -4.24 13.69 10.88
CA TYR A 90 -4.68 13.19 9.58
C TYR A 90 -6.14 13.57 9.30
N ALA A 91 -6.47 13.80 8.03
CA ALA A 91 -7.85 13.94 7.59
C ALA A 91 -8.65 12.67 7.91
N GLU A 92 -9.92 12.85 8.28
CA GLU A 92 -10.81 11.73 8.56
C GLU A 92 -10.97 10.84 7.30
N PRO A 93 -11.18 9.52 7.42
CA PRO A 93 -11.20 8.60 6.27
C PRO A 93 -12.24 8.94 5.18
N TRP A 94 -13.35 9.58 5.54
CA TRP A 94 -14.39 9.99 4.59
C TRP A 94 -14.14 11.39 3.98
N ASN A 95 -13.16 12.14 4.48
CA ASN A 95 -12.89 13.51 4.08
C ASN A 95 -11.84 13.57 2.96
N TYR A 96 -12.10 12.84 1.88
CA TYR A 96 -11.26 12.79 0.69
C TYR A 96 -12.14 12.86 -0.57
N PRO A 97 -11.68 13.51 -1.65
CA PRO A 97 -12.29 13.39 -2.96
C PRO A 97 -12.34 11.94 -3.47
N ASP A 98 -13.43 11.58 -4.15
CA ASP A 98 -13.69 10.21 -4.63
C ASP A 98 -12.58 9.65 -5.51
N HIS A 99 -11.95 10.47 -6.35
CA HIS A 99 -10.90 10.02 -7.28
C HIS A 99 -9.62 9.56 -6.56
N LEU A 100 -9.47 9.90 -5.27
CA LEU A 100 -8.41 9.42 -4.39
C LEU A 100 -8.78 8.13 -3.66
N MET A 101 -9.97 7.59 -3.92
CA MET A 101 -10.45 6.34 -3.33
C MET A 101 -10.80 5.33 -4.41
N ILE A 102 -10.51 4.06 -4.14
CA ILE A 102 -10.71 2.98 -5.11
C ILE A 102 -11.17 1.69 -4.43
N THR A 103 -12.12 0.99 -5.03
CA THR A 103 -12.53 -0.33 -4.59
C THR A 103 -11.53 -1.40 -5.05
N LEU A 104 -10.98 -2.16 -4.10
CA LEU A 104 -10.11 -3.30 -4.35
C LEU A 104 -10.58 -4.51 -3.54
N CYS A 105 -10.37 -5.73 -4.04
CA CYS A 105 -10.49 -6.90 -3.17
C CYS A 105 -9.28 -7.00 -2.24
N LYS A 106 -9.43 -7.65 -1.08
CA LYS A 106 -8.37 -7.82 -0.07
C LYS A 106 -7.03 -8.26 -0.67
N ARG A 107 -7.02 -9.20 -1.62
CA ARG A 107 -5.80 -9.66 -2.31
C ARG A 107 -5.12 -8.56 -3.12
N CYS A 108 -5.87 -7.80 -3.91
CA CYS A 108 -5.30 -6.72 -4.72
C CYS A 108 -4.89 -5.53 -3.84
N HIS A 109 -5.61 -5.28 -2.76
CA HIS A 109 -5.27 -4.28 -1.76
C HIS A 109 -3.92 -4.58 -1.09
N ALA A 110 -3.77 -5.79 -0.51
CA ALA A 110 -2.53 -6.22 0.13
C ALA A 110 -1.33 -6.20 -0.85
N ARG A 111 -1.51 -6.74 -2.07
CA ARG A 111 -0.47 -6.69 -3.10
C ARG A 111 -0.09 -5.26 -3.48
N GLY A 112 -1.05 -4.35 -3.52
CA GLY A 112 -0.81 -2.93 -3.75
C GLY A 112 0.12 -2.33 -2.69
N HIS A 113 -0.17 -2.57 -1.41
CA HIS A 113 0.66 -2.11 -0.30
C HIS A 113 2.05 -2.76 -0.25
N GLN A 114 2.20 -3.99 -0.72
CA GLN A 114 3.52 -4.64 -0.84
C GLN A 114 4.40 -3.99 -1.90
N LEU A 115 3.80 -3.45 -2.97
CA LEU A 115 4.53 -2.89 -4.12
C LEU A 115 4.70 -1.38 -4.04
N PHE A 116 3.77 -0.68 -3.38
CA PHE A 116 3.68 0.77 -3.41
C PHE A 116 3.35 1.32 -2.02
N GLN A 117 4.05 2.38 -1.62
CA GLN A 117 3.68 3.18 -0.46
C GLN A 117 2.61 4.20 -0.83
N VAL A 118 1.64 4.41 0.06
CA VAL A 118 0.62 5.46 -0.11
C VAL A 118 1.24 6.80 0.34
N PRO A 119 1.34 7.81 -0.54
CA PRO A 119 1.96 9.08 -0.19
C PRO A 119 1.11 9.87 0.82
N THR A 120 1.79 10.63 1.68
CA THR A 120 1.16 11.62 2.57
C THR A 120 1.50 13.02 2.11
N PHE A 121 0.49 13.87 1.96
CA PHE A 121 0.64 15.30 1.69
C PHE A 121 0.36 16.11 2.94
N TYR A 122 1.19 17.12 3.19
CA TYR A 122 1.03 18.05 4.30
C TYR A 122 0.23 19.26 3.80
N VAL A 123 -0.89 19.51 4.46
CA VAL A 123 -1.82 20.59 4.13
C VAL A 123 -1.74 21.65 5.22
N GLU A 124 -1.62 22.92 4.82
CA GLU A 124 -1.58 24.06 5.74
C GLU A 124 -2.95 24.32 6.40
#